data_AF-A0AAP9H2Z2-F1
#
_entry.id   AF-A0AAP9H2Z2-F1
#
_cell.length_a   1.000
_cell.length_b   1.000
_cell.length_c   1.000
_cell.angle_alpha   90.00
_cell.angle_beta   90.00
_cell.angle_gamma   90.00
#
_symmetry.space_group_name_H-M   'P 1'
#
loop_
_entity.id
_entity.type
_entity.pdbx_description
1 polymer ?
#
loop_
_entity_poly.entity_id
_entity_poly.type
_entity_poly.pdbx_seq_one_letter_code
_entity_poly.pdbx_strand_id
1 'polypeptide(L)'
;MYKKSLPGLIVFLLFAYISSKIIIPVEIVAVHDDVLLVRHFPFLKNRQIAWWEANKKWLKEKYGVPHIQSDGYYNVFIQNFGEGYQPDHGTDEDSDLLCFNDMVFSSHCIKKDPLLWIGWSKNSGQFYR
;
A
#
# COMPACT_ATOMS: atom_id res chain seq x y z
N MET A 1 -15.39 48.65 5.14
CA MET A 1 -16.20 47.43 5.40
C MET A 1 -15.60 46.26 4.65
N TYR A 2 -14.78 45.43 5.30
CA TYR A 2 -14.30 44.17 4.69
C TYR A 2 -15.47 43.20 4.60
N LYS A 3 -16.05 43.05 3.41
CA LYS A 3 -17.04 42.02 3.13
C LYS A 3 -16.29 40.68 3.14
N LYS A 4 -16.18 40.05 4.31
CA LYS A 4 -15.53 38.72 4.43
C LYS A 4 -16.29 37.77 3.51
N SER A 5 -15.64 37.39 2.41
CA SER A 5 -16.16 36.45 1.43
C SER A 5 -16.22 35.07 2.09
N LEU A 6 -17.39 34.75 2.66
CA LEU A 6 -17.73 33.45 3.22
C LEU A 6 -17.36 32.26 2.29
N PRO A 7 -17.55 32.32 0.95
CA PRO A 7 -17.15 31.21 0.08
C PRO A 7 -15.62 31.01 0.00
N GLY A 8 -14.81 32.07 0.12
CA GLY A 8 -13.35 31.95 0.12
C GLY A 8 -12.82 31.18 1.34
N LEU A 9 -13.44 31.40 2.51
CA LEU A 9 -13.11 30.68 3.74
C LEU A 9 -13.48 29.18 3.63
N ILE A 10 -14.63 28.88 3.04
CA ILE A 10 -15.09 27.49 2.83
C ILE A 10 -14.14 26.75 1.88
N VAL A 11 -13.74 27.36 0.77
CA VAL A 11 -12.77 26.77 -0.17
C VAL A 11 -11.41 26.52 0.51
N PHE A 12 -10.94 27.47 1.31
CA PHE A 12 -9.68 27.31 2.06
C PHE A 12 -9.75 26.17 3.07
N LEU A 13 -10.85 26.05 3.82
CA LEU A 13 -11.05 24.97 4.79
C LEU A 13 -11.14 23.60 4.11
N LEU A 14 -11.81 23.50 2.96
CA LEU A 14 -11.84 22.27 2.15
C LEU A 14 -10.45 21.90 1.63
N PHE A 15 -9.70 22.87 1.11
CA PHE A 15 -8.34 22.64 0.62
C PHE A 15 -7.38 22.21 1.75
N ALA A 16 -7.46 22.86 2.92
CA ALA A 16 -6.68 22.49 4.10
C ALA A 16 -7.04 21.08 4.59
N TYR A 17 -8.33 20.73 4.61
CA TYR A 17 -8.80 19.40 4.98
C TYR A 17 -8.29 18.33 4.01
N ILE A 18 -8.41 18.53 2.70
CA ILE A 18 -7.89 17.62 1.68
C ILE A 18 -6.36 17.50 1.81
N SER A 19 -5.66 18.61 2.03
CA SER A 19 -4.21 18.62 2.21
C SER A 19 -3.77 17.86 3.46
N SER A 20 -4.53 17.93 4.55
CA SER A 20 -4.23 17.20 5.80
C SER A 20 -4.27 15.68 5.62
N LYS A 21 -5.15 15.18 4.75
CA LYS A 21 -5.25 13.76 4.40
C LYS A 21 -4.03 13.26 3.61
N ILE A 22 -3.26 14.15 2.99
CA ILE A 22 -2.04 13.82 2.23
C ILE A 22 -0.83 13.61 3.17
N ILE A 23 -0.90 14.07 4.42
CA ILE A 23 0.24 14.09 5.36
C ILE A 23 0.23 12.89 6.32
N ILE A 24 -0.78 12.02 6.25
CA ILE A 24 -0.85 10.85 7.13
C ILE A 24 0.28 9.87 6.75
N PRO A 25 1.16 9.48 7.69
CA PRO A 25 2.25 8.55 7.40
C PRO A 25 1.69 7.19 7.02
N VAL A 26 2.36 6.53 6.07
CA VAL A 26 2.02 5.15 5.71
C VAL A 26 2.31 4.24 6.90
N GLU A 27 1.29 3.49 7.30
CA GLU A 27 1.40 2.47 8.31
C GLU A 27 1.60 1.13 7.63
N ILE A 28 2.64 0.39 8.02
CA ILE A 28 2.86 -0.99 7.57
C ILE A 28 2.29 -1.89 8.65
N VAL A 29 1.19 -2.57 8.33
CA VAL A 29 0.46 -3.43 9.27
C VAL A 29 1.15 -4.78 9.38
N ALA A 30 1.49 -5.38 8.23
CA ALA A 30 2.13 -6.69 8.16
C ALA A 30 2.95 -6.83 6.88
N VAL A 31 3.84 -7.81 6.88
CA VAL A 31 4.64 -8.22 5.72
C VAL A 31 4.55 -9.74 5.62
N HIS A 32 4.06 -10.23 4.48
CA HIS A 32 3.94 -11.66 4.17
C HIS A 32 4.71 -11.93 2.89
N ASP A 33 5.87 -12.57 2.99
CA ASP A 33 6.81 -12.79 1.88
C ASP A 33 7.09 -11.47 1.09
N ASP A 34 6.61 -11.40 -0.15
CA ASP A 34 6.75 -10.24 -1.03
C ASP A 34 5.57 -9.25 -0.94
N VAL A 35 4.62 -9.47 -0.02
CA VAL A 35 3.41 -8.65 0.14
C VAL A 35 3.53 -7.72 1.36
N LEU A 36 3.35 -6.41 1.13
CA LEU A 36 3.24 -5.40 2.18
C LEU A 36 1.79 -5.00 2.38
N LEU A 37 1.26 -5.18 3.59
CA LEU A 37 -0.05 -4.70 3.98
C LEU A 37 0.07 -3.31 4.61
N VAL A 38 -0.57 -2.32 4.01
CA VAL A 38 -0.44 -0.92 4.43
C VAL A 38 -1.77 -0.23 4.68
N ARG A 39 -1.76 0.80 5.52
CA ARG A 39 -2.82 1.80 5.64
C ARG A 39 -2.29 3.18 5.26
N HIS A 40 -3.19 4.06 4.84
CA HIS A 40 -2.89 5.45 4.48
C HIS A 40 -1.84 5.57 3.34
N PHE A 41 -1.81 4.60 2.43
CA PHE A 41 -0.90 4.64 1.30
C PHE A 41 -1.23 5.81 0.37
N PRO A 42 -0.24 6.46 -0.28
CA PRO A 42 -0.52 7.56 -1.17
C PRO A 42 -1.44 7.12 -2.32
N PHE A 43 -2.42 7.97 -2.66
CA PHE A 43 -3.36 7.67 -3.74
C PHE A 43 -2.73 7.82 -5.13
N LEU A 44 -1.88 8.85 -5.32
CA LEU A 44 -1.30 9.14 -6.63
C LEU A 44 -0.10 8.24 -6.92
N LYS A 45 -0.05 7.64 -8.12
CA LYS A 45 1.02 6.70 -8.53
C LYS A 45 2.43 7.24 -8.31
N ASN A 46 2.67 8.50 -8.67
CA ASN A 46 3.98 9.14 -8.48
C ASN A 46 4.36 9.24 -6.99
N ARG A 47 3.40 9.46 -6.08
CA ARG A 47 3.61 9.50 -4.64
C ARG A 47 3.84 8.10 -4.06
N GLN A 48 3.17 7.08 -4.60
CA GLN A 48 3.42 5.68 -4.23
C GLN A 48 4.85 5.25 -4.56
N ILE A 49 5.30 5.55 -5.79
CA ILE A 49 6.68 5.29 -6.23
C ILE A 49 7.66 6.08 -5.37
N ALA A 50 7.42 7.36 -5.11
CA ALA A 50 8.29 8.17 -4.27
C ALA A 50 8.39 7.62 -2.83
N TRP A 51 7.29 7.13 -2.27
CA TRP A 51 7.30 6.46 -0.97
C TRP A 51 8.15 5.19 -1.02
N TRP A 52 7.96 4.34 -2.03
CA TRP A 52 8.75 3.12 -2.19
C TRP A 52 10.25 3.45 -2.28
N GLU A 53 10.63 4.38 -3.14
CA GLU A 53 12.03 4.78 -3.32
C GLU A 53 12.67 5.30 -2.04
N ALA A 54 11.92 6.07 -1.24
CA ALA A 54 12.40 6.60 0.03
C ALA A 54 12.55 5.52 1.13
N ASN A 55 11.76 4.43 1.06
CA ASN A 55 11.66 3.45 2.14
C ASN A 55 12.29 2.07 1.82
N LYS A 56 12.55 1.74 0.54
CA LYS A 56 12.99 0.39 0.11
C LYS A 56 14.23 -0.13 0.84
N LYS A 57 15.18 0.75 1.17
CA LYS A 57 16.38 0.37 1.93
C LYS A 57 16.02 -0.06 3.36
N TRP A 58 15.22 0.76 4.05
CA TRP A 58 14.76 0.47 5.41
C TRP A 58 13.85 -0.76 5.44
N LEU A 59 12.98 -0.94 4.44
CA LEU A 59 12.15 -2.15 4.30
C LEU A 59 13.01 -3.40 4.14
N LYS A 60 14.09 -3.32 3.36
CA LYS A 60 15.03 -4.43 3.18
C LYS A 60 15.74 -4.79 4.47
N GLU A 61 16.20 -3.79 5.21
CA GLU A 61 16.90 -3.98 6.48
C GLU A 61 15.98 -4.54 7.58
N LYS A 62 14.74 -4.06 7.66
CA LYS A 62 13.81 -4.40 8.74
C LYS A 62 12.99 -5.67 8.47
N TYR A 63 12.54 -5.86 7.24
CA TYR A 63 11.60 -6.94 6.87
C TYR A 63 12.17 -7.90 5.82
N GLY A 64 13.35 -7.63 5.26
CA GLY A 64 13.93 -8.47 4.21
C GLY A 64 13.38 -8.23 2.81
N VAL A 65 12.43 -7.30 2.62
CA VAL A 65 11.76 -7.00 1.34
C VAL A 65 12.44 -5.84 0.60
N PRO A 66 12.73 -5.94 -0.72
CA PRO A 66 12.39 -7.05 -1.60
C PRO A 66 13.22 -8.31 -1.34
N HIS A 67 12.63 -9.49 -1.47
CA HIS A 67 13.39 -10.73 -1.53
C HIS A 67 14.04 -10.84 -2.92
N ILE A 68 15.36 -10.64 -2.99
CA ILE A 68 16.10 -10.62 -4.25
C ILE A 68 16.64 -12.02 -4.51
N GLN A 69 16.21 -12.63 -5.62
CA GLN A 69 16.68 -13.93 -6.06
C GLN A 69 18.13 -13.88 -6.56
N SER A 70 18.74 -15.04 -6.78
CA SER A 70 20.15 -15.15 -7.20
C SER A 70 20.43 -14.48 -8.56
N ASP A 71 19.43 -14.39 -9.43
CA ASP A 71 19.51 -13.70 -10.72
C ASP A 71 19.17 -12.20 -10.63
N GLY A 72 18.91 -11.69 -9.42
CA GLY A 72 18.50 -10.31 -9.14
C GLY A 72 17.00 -10.08 -9.23
N TYR A 73 16.20 -11.06 -9.68
CA TYR A 73 14.75 -10.92 -9.81
C TYR A 73 14.09 -10.67 -8.44
N TYR A 74 13.11 -9.78 -8.41
CA TYR A 74 12.24 -9.63 -7.24
C TYR A 74 10.89 -9.05 -7.64
N ASN A 75 9.90 -9.31 -6.79
CA ASN A 75 8.62 -8.59 -6.79
C ASN A 75 8.32 -8.08 -5.40
N VAL A 76 7.52 -7.02 -5.34
CA VAL A 76 6.88 -6.54 -4.12
C VAL A 76 5.46 -6.11 -4.47
N PHE A 77 4.49 -6.59 -3.71
CA PHE A 77 3.09 -6.25 -3.86
C PHE A 77 2.63 -5.45 -2.64
N ILE A 78 2.34 -4.18 -2.84
CA ILE A 78 1.74 -3.35 -1.79
C ILE A 78 0.22 -3.45 -1.92
N GLN A 79 -0.42 -3.95 -0.87
CA GLN A 79 -1.87 -4.16 -0.76
C GLN A 79 -2.44 -3.24 0.33
N ASN A 80 -3.62 -2.67 0.09
CA ASN A 80 -4.35 -1.98 1.13
C ASN A 80 -4.85 -3.00 2.15
N PHE A 81 -4.60 -2.75 3.44
CA PHE A 81 -5.06 -3.65 4.49
C PHE A 81 -6.60 -3.61 4.67
N GLY A 82 -7.26 -2.54 4.23
CA GLY A 82 -8.72 -2.46 4.19
C GLY A 82 -9.38 -2.66 5.57
N GLU A 83 -10.38 -3.54 5.63
CA GLU A 83 -11.12 -3.86 6.85
C GLU A 83 -10.35 -4.79 7.80
N GLY A 84 -9.21 -5.32 7.36
CA GLY A 84 -8.34 -6.21 8.12
C GLY A 84 -8.53 -7.68 7.73
N TYR A 85 -8.01 -8.57 8.57
CA TYR A 85 -8.09 -9.99 8.32
C TYR A 85 -9.51 -10.52 8.52
N GLN A 86 -9.93 -11.40 7.62
CA GLN A 86 -11.21 -12.08 7.61
C GLN A 86 -11.03 -13.57 7.27
N PRO A 87 -11.96 -14.43 7.66
CA PRO A 87 -11.92 -15.84 7.26
C PRO A 87 -12.19 -16.02 5.76
N ASP A 88 -11.62 -17.08 5.20
CA ASP A 88 -12.04 -17.63 3.91
C ASP A 88 -13.25 -18.55 4.15
N HIS A 89 -14.37 -18.28 3.48
CA HIS A 89 -15.59 -19.06 3.60
C HIS A 89 -15.69 -20.22 2.59
N GLY A 90 -14.73 -20.36 1.68
CA GLY A 90 -14.70 -21.39 0.64
C GLY A 90 -15.78 -21.23 -0.43
N THR A 91 -16.24 -20.01 -0.66
CA THR A 91 -17.31 -19.61 -1.59
C THR A 91 -16.76 -18.86 -2.80
N ASP A 92 -17.57 -18.68 -3.85
CA ASP A 92 -17.15 -17.89 -5.04
C ASP A 92 -16.83 -16.42 -4.69
N GLU A 93 -17.43 -15.89 -3.61
CA GLU A 93 -17.14 -14.55 -3.08
C GLU A 93 -15.71 -14.44 -2.51
N ASP A 94 -15.08 -15.56 -2.16
CA ASP A 94 -13.72 -15.61 -1.62
C ASP A 94 -12.63 -15.51 -2.71
N SER A 95 -13.02 -15.56 -4.00
CA SER A 95 -12.10 -15.32 -5.12
C SER A 95 -11.45 -13.92 -5.07
N ASP A 96 -12.11 -12.97 -4.40
CA ASP A 96 -11.62 -11.62 -4.14
C ASP A 96 -10.67 -11.53 -2.94
N LEU A 97 -10.37 -12.64 -2.26
CA LEU A 97 -9.48 -12.65 -1.10
C LEU A 97 -8.03 -12.99 -1.45
N LEU A 98 -7.12 -12.38 -0.70
CA LEU A 98 -5.70 -12.70 -0.65
C LEU A 98 -5.41 -13.33 0.72
N CYS A 99 -5.10 -14.62 0.73
CA CYS A 99 -4.86 -15.42 1.92
C CYS A 99 -3.37 -15.68 2.14
N PHE A 100 -2.95 -15.68 3.40
CA PHE A 100 -1.56 -15.80 3.82
C PHE A 100 -1.31 -17.12 4.54
N ASN A 101 -0.48 -17.98 3.95
CA ASN A 101 -0.23 -19.35 4.43
C ASN A 101 0.66 -19.41 5.69
N ASP A 102 1.38 -18.34 5.99
CA ASP A 102 2.21 -18.22 7.19
C ASP A 102 1.38 -17.96 8.46
N MET A 103 0.08 -17.68 8.32
CA MET A 103 -0.84 -17.48 9.44
C MET A 103 -1.62 -18.77 9.76
N VAL A 104 -1.65 -19.14 11.04
CA VAL A 104 -2.29 -20.40 11.52
C VAL A 104 -3.78 -20.22 11.85
N PHE A 105 -4.29 -18.99 11.86
CA PHE A 105 -5.67 -18.68 12.26
C PHE A 105 -6.65 -18.77 11.08
N SER A 106 -7.92 -19.03 11.35
CA SER A 106 -8.97 -19.04 10.33
C SER A 106 -9.10 -17.69 9.60
N SER A 107 -8.89 -16.58 10.31
CA SER A 107 -8.83 -15.23 9.74
C SER A 107 -7.43 -14.90 9.24
N HIS A 108 -7.09 -15.40 8.05
CA HIS A 108 -5.77 -15.26 7.43
C HIS A 108 -5.82 -14.60 6.04
N CYS A 109 -6.98 -14.03 5.67
CA CYS A 109 -7.18 -13.43 4.36
C CYS A 109 -7.56 -11.96 4.48
N ILE A 110 -7.29 -11.20 3.45
CA ILE A 110 -7.80 -9.83 3.27
C ILE A 110 -8.54 -9.73 1.95
N LYS A 111 -9.45 -8.76 1.82
CA LYS A 111 -9.95 -8.37 0.51
C LYS A 111 -8.82 -7.81 -0.35
N LYS A 112 -8.68 -8.30 -1.59
CA LYS A 112 -7.70 -7.79 -2.56
C LYS A 112 -7.98 -6.32 -2.86
N ASP A 113 -6.97 -5.49 -2.67
CA ASP A 113 -7.01 -4.07 -3.04
C ASP A 113 -5.57 -3.61 -3.38
N PRO A 114 -5.08 -3.97 -4.59
CA PRO A 114 -3.69 -3.78 -4.98
C PRO A 114 -3.38 -2.31 -5.24
N LEU A 115 -2.32 -1.82 -4.59
CA LEU A 115 -1.93 -0.41 -4.65
C LEU A 115 -0.73 -0.17 -5.57
N LEU A 116 0.32 -0.98 -5.42
CA LEU A 116 1.53 -0.85 -6.22
C LEU A 116 2.23 -2.21 -6.33
N TRP A 117 2.53 -2.62 -7.56
CA TRP A 117 3.45 -3.72 -7.84
C TRP A 117 4.79 -3.15 -8.28
N ILE A 118 5.83 -3.49 -7.54
CA ILE A 118 7.21 -3.20 -7.86
C ILE A 118 7.87 -4.48 -8.33
N GLY A 119 8.63 -4.45 -9.42
CA GLY A 119 9.44 -5.59 -9.77
C GLY A 119 10.67 -5.22 -10.57
N TRP A 120 11.62 -6.14 -10.60
CA TRP A 120 12.81 -6.03 -11.40
C TRP A 120 13.14 -7.38 -12.03
N SER A 121 13.57 -7.36 -13.29
CA SER A 121 14.20 -8.51 -13.93
C SER A 121 15.32 -8.03 -14.87
N LYS A 122 16.24 -8.93 -15.21
CA LYS A 122 17.29 -8.63 -16.21
C LYS A 122 16.71 -8.21 -17.57
N ASN A 123 15.54 -8.75 -17.94
CA ASN A 123 14.94 -8.53 -19.26
C ASN A 123 14.11 -7.24 -19.32
N SER A 124 13.41 -6.90 -18.23
CA SER A 124 12.49 -5.76 -18.17
C SER A 124 13.04 -4.52 -17.47
N GLY A 125 14.14 -4.67 -16.72
CA GLY A 125 14.57 -3.67 -15.75
C GLY A 125 13.55 -3.46 -14.63
N GLN A 126 13.69 -2.32 -13.94
CA GLN A 126 12.79 -1.88 -12.88
C GLN A 126 11.44 -1.44 -13.46
N PHE A 127 10.34 -1.91 -12.88
CA PHE A 127 9.00 -1.45 -13.23
C PHE A 127 8.13 -1.17 -12.01
N TYR A 128 7.08 -0.39 -12.27
CA TYR A 128 6.03 -0.01 -11.33
C TYR A 128 4.68 -0.21 -12.04
N ARG A 129 3.85 -1.13 -11.55
CA ARG A 129 2.51 -1.42 -12.08
C ARG A 129 1.43 -1.15 -11.06
#